data_AF-A0A7C4Q906-F1
#
_entry.id   AF-A0A7C4Q906-F1
#
_cell.length_a   1.000
_cell.length_b   1.000
_cell.length_c   1.000
_cell.angle_alpha   90.00
_cell.angle_beta   90.00
_cell.angle_gamma   90.00
#
_symmetry.space_group_name_H-M   'P 1'
#
loop_
_entity.id
_entity.type
_entity.pdbx_description
1 polymer ?
#
loop_
_entity_poly.entity_id
_entity_poly.type
_entity_poly.pdbx_seq_one_letter_code
_entity_poly.pdbx_strand_id
1 'polypeptide(L)'
;MSYCPDCGVDIGNAPRCPLCGTENPKLKVSCEDSGEHTQNTQTPPSGGLIFEGAIVPATFSEDERRTIVWEILSVAFGIAILVLGAVNFFVSRRVSWALYPIISLLLLWTEATSLLVLRKKRVLSILLAMAAPPLFLLGLGFASGSTRWALGLAIPIAVLAESLTGATVLAIGLSKHKGLNILSYVLIACSLLCIGIEAFIDLFARGRIELGWSVITAIALVPIAAFLIYLHYRVAKTTNLRRLFHLFCA
;
A
#
# COMPACT_ATOMS: atom_id res chain seq x y z
N MET A 1 61.13 -5.57 -20.05
CA MET A 1 60.25 -5.53 -18.84
C MET A 1 58.91 -4.93 -19.26
N SER A 2 57.80 -5.26 -18.60
CA SER A 2 56.46 -4.88 -19.06
C SER A 2 55.87 -3.93 -18.04
N TYR A 3 55.63 -2.68 -18.43
CA TYR A 3 54.99 -1.69 -17.56
C TYR A 3 53.51 -1.58 -17.91
N CYS A 4 52.67 -1.40 -16.90
CA CYS A 4 51.25 -1.13 -17.11
C CYS A 4 51.07 0.30 -17.67
N PRO A 5 50.33 0.49 -18.78
CA PRO A 5 50.15 1.82 -19.39
C PRO A 5 49.39 2.79 -18.47
N ASP A 6 48.46 2.29 -17.66
CA ASP A 6 47.65 3.13 -16.77
C ASP A 6 48.32 3.43 -15.42
N CYS A 7 49.16 2.53 -14.91
CA CYS A 7 49.70 2.62 -13.54
C CYS A 7 51.21 2.81 -13.47
N GLY A 8 51.96 2.59 -14.56
CA GLY A 8 53.42 2.71 -14.59
C GLY A 8 54.19 1.67 -13.76
N VAL A 9 53.51 0.69 -13.16
CA VAL A 9 54.13 -0.39 -12.35
C VAL A 9 54.65 -1.51 -13.25
N ASP A 10 55.79 -2.11 -12.89
CA ASP A 10 56.33 -3.30 -13.56
C ASP A 10 55.48 -4.53 -13.21
N ILE A 11 54.84 -5.10 -14.24
CA ILE A 11 53.89 -6.21 -14.13
C ILE A 11 54.51 -7.56 -14.56
N GLY A 12 55.77 -7.59 -14.98
CA GLY A 12 56.45 -8.82 -15.38
C GLY A 12 55.66 -9.63 -16.43
N ASN A 13 55.42 -10.91 -16.16
CA ASN A 13 54.63 -11.82 -17.01
C ASN A 13 53.21 -12.11 -16.47
N ALA A 14 52.74 -11.34 -15.48
CA ALA A 14 51.37 -11.50 -15.01
C ALA A 14 50.36 -11.15 -16.14
N PRO A 15 49.23 -11.89 -16.27
CA PRO A 15 48.29 -11.68 -17.37
C PRO A 15 47.53 -10.34 -17.26
N ARG A 16 47.36 -9.82 -16.04
CA ARG A 16 46.69 -8.55 -15.74
C ARG A 16 47.40 -7.80 -14.62
N CYS A 17 47.28 -6.48 -14.63
CA CYS A 17 47.78 -5.63 -13.56
C CYS A 17 46.98 -5.86 -12.26
N PRO A 18 47.62 -6.16 -11.11
CA PRO A 18 46.92 -6.42 -9.85
C PRO A 18 46.29 -5.17 -9.21
N LEU A 19 46.67 -3.96 -9.65
CA LEU A 19 46.13 -2.69 -9.14
C LEU A 19 44.88 -2.24 -9.90
N CYS A 20 44.96 -2.16 -11.22
CA CYS A 20 43.88 -1.63 -12.06
C CYS A 20 43.14 -2.69 -12.89
N GLY A 21 43.65 -3.91 -12.96
CA GLY A 21 43.06 -4.98 -13.77
C GLY A 21 43.35 -4.89 -15.28
N THR A 22 44.05 -3.86 -15.76
CA THR A 22 44.40 -3.70 -17.18
C THR A 22 45.23 -4.90 -17.69
N GLU A 23 44.90 -5.39 -18.87
CA GLU A 23 45.58 -6.55 -19.49
C GLU A 23 47.01 -6.24 -19.86
N ASN A 24 47.90 -7.22 -19.68
CA ASN A 24 49.31 -7.05 -20.00
C ASN A 24 49.49 -6.88 -21.52
N PRO A 25 50.07 -5.76 -22.00
CA PRO A 25 50.23 -5.49 -23.43
C PRO A 25 51.02 -6.58 -24.16
N LYS A 26 51.93 -7.27 -23.48
CA LYS A 26 52.69 -8.38 -24.07
C LYS A 26 51.83 -9.57 -24.45
N LEU A 27 50.73 -9.80 -23.74
CA LEU A 27 49.83 -10.92 -24.04
C LEU A 27 49.02 -10.67 -25.32
N LYS A 28 48.82 -9.40 -25.71
CA LYS A 28 48.18 -9.03 -26.97
C LYS A 28 49.10 -9.13 -28.19
N VAL A 29 50.42 -9.08 -28.00
CA VAL A 29 51.41 -9.14 -29.11
C VAL A 29 51.70 -10.58 -29.58
N SER A 30 51.18 -11.60 -28.89
CA SER A 30 51.42 -13.00 -29.26
C SER A 30 50.31 -13.66 -30.09
N CYS A 31 49.33 -12.90 -30.57
CA CYS A 31 48.17 -13.41 -31.32
C CYS A 31 47.99 -12.70 -32.67
N GLU A 32 48.97 -12.82 -33.57
CA GLU A 32 48.74 -12.83 -35.01
C GLU A 32 49.18 -14.20 -35.53
N ASP A 33 48.31 -15.20 -35.39
CA ASP A 33 47.98 -16.08 -36.51
C ASP A 33 46.78 -16.99 -36.19
N SER A 34 45.76 -16.87 -37.04
CA SER A 34 44.93 -17.94 -37.59
C SER A 34 44.19 -18.93 -36.66
N GLY A 35 42.85 -18.91 -36.74
CA GLY A 35 42.07 -20.14 -36.94
C GLY A 35 41.08 -20.55 -35.84
N GLU A 36 39.82 -20.70 -36.25
CA GLU A 36 38.71 -21.39 -35.60
C GLU A 36 39.09 -22.70 -34.86
N HIS A 37 38.54 -22.96 -33.66
CA HIS A 37 37.40 -23.86 -33.42
C HIS A 37 37.21 -24.17 -31.91
N THR A 38 35.93 -24.23 -31.50
CA THR A 38 35.28 -25.08 -30.48
C THR A 38 36.16 -25.93 -29.54
N GLN A 39 35.96 -25.80 -28.21
CA GLN A 39 35.45 -26.88 -27.34
C GLN A 39 35.59 -26.62 -25.83
N ASN A 40 34.55 -27.09 -25.15
CA ASN A 40 34.34 -27.34 -23.73
C ASN A 40 35.56 -27.98 -23.02
N THR A 41 35.94 -27.51 -21.82
CA THR A 41 36.73 -28.30 -20.85
C THR A 41 36.45 -27.83 -19.42
N GLN A 42 35.92 -28.75 -18.61
CA GLN A 42 35.88 -28.72 -17.15
C GLN A 42 37.24 -29.15 -16.57
N THR A 43 37.78 -28.48 -15.54
CA THR A 43 38.69 -29.04 -14.49
C THR A 43 39.01 -27.96 -13.40
N PRO A 44 39.51 -28.31 -12.19
CA PRO A 44 38.74 -28.15 -10.94
C PRO A 44 39.48 -27.29 -9.86
N PRO A 45 39.23 -27.44 -8.53
CA PRO A 45 38.97 -26.34 -7.60
C PRO A 45 40.24 -25.76 -6.96
N SER A 46 40.51 -24.47 -7.19
CA SER A 46 41.55 -23.75 -6.46
C SER A 46 40.92 -23.01 -5.29
N GLY A 47 41.21 -23.49 -4.08
CA GLY A 47 40.81 -22.89 -2.81
C GLY A 47 41.24 -21.43 -2.73
N GLY A 48 40.27 -20.54 -2.89
CA GLY A 48 40.36 -19.13 -2.56
C GLY A 48 39.34 -18.85 -1.48
N LEU A 49 39.80 -18.30 -0.36
CA LEU A 49 38.97 -17.80 0.72
C LEU A 49 37.88 -16.89 0.15
N ILE A 50 36.64 -17.40 0.14
CA ILE A 50 35.46 -16.64 -0.21
C ILE A 50 35.19 -15.68 0.96
N PHE A 51 35.83 -14.52 0.92
CA PHE A 51 35.31 -13.33 1.60
C PHE A 51 34.21 -12.76 0.70
N GLU A 52 33.05 -13.44 0.67
CA GLU A 52 31.86 -12.94 -0.01
C GLU A 52 31.22 -11.86 0.85
N GLY A 53 31.89 -10.72 0.94
CA GLY A 53 31.27 -9.43 1.23
C GLY A 53 30.55 -8.87 0.01
N ALA A 54 30.11 -9.71 -0.93
CA ALA A 54 29.16 -9.28 -1.94
C ALA A 54 27.82 -9.15 -1.24
N ILE A 55 27.44 -7.92 -0.91
CA ILE A 55 26.04 -7.56 -0.74
C ILE A 55 25.42 -7.77 -2.11
N VAL A 56 25.10 -9.02 -2.45
CA VAL A 56 24.12 -9.33 -3.47
C VAL A 56 22.87 -8.60 -2.98
N PRO A 57 22.36 -7.57 -3.68
CA PRO A 57 21.06 -7.05 -3.32
C PRO A 57 20.12 -8.24 -3.50
N ALA A 58 19.72 -8.87 -2.41
CA ALA A 58 18.76 -9.95 -2.44
C ALA A 58 17.54 -9.36 -3.12
N THR A 59 17.32 -9.75 -4.38
CA THR A 59 16.16 -9.36 -5.16
C THR A 59 15.00 -10.17 -4.62
N PHE A 60 14.58 -9.87 -3.39
CA PHE A 60 13.40 -10.46 -2.79
C PHE A 60 12.23 -10.23 -3.73
N SER A 61 11.45 -11.28 -3.99
CA SER A 61 10.19 -11.11 -4.70
C SER A 61 9.30 -10.14 -3.92
N GLU A 62 8.51 -9.31 -4.61
CA GLU A 62 7.57 -8.37 -3.98
C GLU A 62 6.65 -9.07 -2.96
N ASP A 63 6.33 -10.35 -3.18
CA ASP A 63 5.54 -11.18 -2.26
C ASP A 63 6.33 -11.55 -0.99
N GLU A 64 7.61 -11.92 -1.10
CA GLU A 64 8.46 -12.26 0.05
C GLU A 64 8.71 -11.04 0.92
N ARG A 65 9.01 -9.89 0.30
CA ARG A 65 9.20 -8.63 1.01
C ARG A 65 7.96 -8.25 1.83
N ARG A 66 6.75 -8.47 1.29
CA ARG A 66 5.49 -8.19 1.98
C ARG A 66 5.26 -9.12 3.16
N THR A 67 5.56 -10.41 3.00
CA THR A 67 5.47 -11.38 4.10
C THR A 67 6.41 -11.01 5.24
N ILE A 68 7.67 -10.68 4.92
CA ILE A 68 8.66 -10.22 5.91
C ILE A 68 8.17 -8.95 6.62
N VAL A 69 7.65 -7.97 5.87
CA VAL A 69 7.09 -6.73 6.47
C VAL A 69 5.91 -7.05 7.38
N TRP A 70 4.99 -7.94 6.97
CA TRP A 70 3.85 -8.32 7.79
C TRP A 70 4.26 -9.09 9.05
N GLU A 71 5.28 -9.95 8.98
CA GLU A 71 5.82 -10.66 10.15
C GLU A 71 6.42 -9.68 11.15
N ILE A 72 7.30 -8.79 10.70
CA ILE A 72 7.91 -7.75 11.55
C ILE A 72 6.81 -6.89 12.20
N LEU A 73 5.84 -6.46 11.40
CA LEU A 73 4.72 -5.65 11.86
C LEU A 73 3.88 -6.40 12.90
N SER A 74 3.58 -7.69 12.68
CA SER A 74 2.82 -8.54 13.59
C SER A 74 3.55 -8.74 14.91
N VAL A 75 4.86 -8.98 14.88
CA VAL A 75 5.70 -9.07 16.08
C VAL A 75 5.71 -7.75 16.83
N ALA A 76 5.86 -6.62 16.14
CA ALA A 76 5.83 -5.30 16.75
C ALA A 76 4.49 -4.99 17.43
N PHE A 77 3.36 -5.25 16.76
CA PHE A 77 2.03 -5.10 17.35
C PHE A 77 1.83 -6.05 18.55
N GLY A 78 2.27 -7.31 18.44
CA GLY A 78 2.19 -8.28 19.52
C GLY A 78 2.93 -7.82 20.78
N ILE A 79 4.16 -7.32 20.62
CA ILE A 79 4.96 -6.76 21.73
C ILE A 79 4.25 -5.54 22.32
N ALA A 80 3.76 -4.61 21.48
CA ALA A 80 3.06 -3.42 21.95
C ALA A 80 1.81 -3.78 22.79
N ILE A 81 0.98 -4.70 22.31
CA ILE A 81 -0.21 -5.21 23.01
C ILE A 81 0.19 -5.87 24.34
N LEU A 82 1.24 -6.70 24.34
CA LEU A 82 1.74 -7.37 25.54
C LEU A 82 2.24 -6.37 26.58
N VAL A 83 3.03 -5.38 26.18
CA VAL A 83 3.53 -4.31 27.07
C VAL A 83 2.38 -3.49 27.62
N LEU A 84 1.42 -3.06 26.79
CA LEU A 84 0.23 -2.32 27.21
C LEU A 84 -0.60 -3.11 28.23
N GLY A 85 -0.82 -4.40 27.97
CA GLY A 85 -1.52 -5.30 28.87
C GLY A 85 -0.80 -5.48 30.21
N ALA A 86 0.51 -5.71 30.17
CA ALA A 86 1.34 -5.84 31.36
C ALA A 86 1.32 -4.56 32.20
N VAL A 87 1.58 -3.39 31.59
CA VAL A 87 1.55 -2.08 32.27
C VAL A 87 0.19 -1.84 32.92
N ASN A 88 -0.90 -2.11 32.21
CA ASN A 88 -2.23 -2.01 32.79
C ASN A 88 -2.43 -2.93 33.99
N PHE A 89 -1.98 -4.19 33.90
CA PHE A 89 -2.12 -5.13 34.99
C PHE A 89 -1.34 -4.68 36.23
N PHE A 90 -0.11 -4.20 36.05
CA PHE A 90 0.73 -3.69 37.14
C PHE A 90 0.19 -2.40 37.77
N VAL A 91 -0.28 -1.46 36.97
CA VAL A 91 -0.76 -0.16 37.45
C VAL A 91 -2.17 -0.25 38.04
N SER A 92 -3.10 -0.82 37.29
CA SER A 92 -4.53 -0.70 37.58
C SER A 92 -5.11 -1.90 38.32
N ARG A 93 -4.38 -3.04 38.39
CA ARG A 93 -4.85 -4.35 38.88
C ARG A 93 -6.19 -4.83 38.27
N ARG A 94 -6.63 -4.16 37.22
CA ARG A 94 -7.88 -4.35 36.47
C ARG A 94 -7.61 -3.97 35.04
N VAL A 95 -8.35 -4.54 34.10
CA VAL A 95 -8.25 -4.21 32.69
C VAL A 95 -9.19 -3.05 32.39
N SER A 96 -8.64 -1.83 32.31
CA SER A 96 -9.44 -0.61 32.09
C SER A 96 -8.93 0.20 30.91
N TRP A 97 -7.83 0.93 31.06
CA TRP A 97 -7.36 1.90 30.06
C TRP A 97 -6.68 1.27 28.83
N ALA A 98 -6.13 0.06 28.94
CA ALA A 98 -5.33 -0.55 27.87
C ALA A 98 -6.21 -1.15 26.79
N LEU A 99 -7.51 -1.35 27.06
CA LEU A 99 -8.45 -1.84 26.06
C LEU A 99 -8.52 -0.89 24.85
N TYR A 100 -8.56 0.42 25.07
CA TYR A 100 -8.64 1.41 23.99
C TYR A 100 -7.47 1.33 23.00
N PRO A 101 -6.19 1.39 23.43
CA PRO A 101 -5.07 1.24 22.51
C PRO A 101 -4.97 -0.20 21.98
N ILE A 102 -5.23 -1.24 22.77
CA ILE A 102 -5.17 -2.63 22.29
C ILE A 102 -6.17 -2.87 21.15
N ILE A 103 -7.43 -2.44 21.31
CA ILE A 103 -8.47 -2.57 20.28
C ILE A 103 -8.10 -1.78 19.01
N SER A 104 -7.51 -0.59 19.17
CA SER A 104 -6.99 0.21 18.05
C SER A 104 -5.82 -0.47 17.31
N LEU A 105 -4.88 -1.07 18.04
CA LEU A 105 -3.76 -1.82 17.46
C LEU A 105 -4.26 -3.07 16.71
N LEU A 106 -5.26 -3.77 17.26
CA LEU A 106 -5.89 -4.91 16.60
C LEU A 106 -6.60 -4.52 15.30
N LEU A 107 -7.30 -3.38 15.27
CA LEU A 107 -7.89 -2.85 14.03
C LEU A 107 -6.80 -2.64 12.97
N LEU A 108 -5.74 -1.90 13.33
CA LEU A 108 -4.67 -1.56 12.39
C LEU A 108 -3.94 -2.81 11.89
N TRP A 109 -3.69 -3.77 12.76
CA TRP A 109 -3.11 -5.06 12.39
C TRP A 109 -4.04 -5.86 11.46
N THR A 110 -5.35 -5.86 11.71
CA THR A 110 -6.33 -6.57 10.88
C THR A 110 -6.42 -5.96 9.48
N GLU A 111 -6.44 -4.62 9.38
CA GLU A 111 -6.40 -3.90 8.10
C GLU A 111 -5.09 -4.14 7.34
N ALA A 112 -3.95 -4.07 8.03
CA ALA A 112 -2.65 -4.38 7.44
C ALA A 112 -2.60 -5.82 6.91
N THR A 113 -3.12 -6.78 7.66
CA THR A 113 -3.21 -8.19 7.25
C THR A 113 -4.10 -8.37 6.02
N SER A 114 -5.24 -7.69 6.00
CA SER A 114 -6.15 -7.71 4.85
C SER A 114 -5.46 -7.21 3.57
N LEU A 115 -4.74 -6.09 3.65
CA LEU A 115 -4.11 -5.45 2.49
C LEU A 115 -2.82 -6.15 2.02
N LEU A 116 -2.00 -6.64 2.96
CA LEU A 116 -0.67 -7.17 2.67
C LEU A 116 -0.69 -8.67 2.34
N VAL A 117 -1.41 -9.49 3.11
CA VAL A 117 -1.34 -10.96 3.03
C VAL A 117 -2.48 -11.53 2.18
N LEU A 118 -3.70 -11.02 2.39
CA LEU A 118 -4.91 -11.63 1.83
C LEU A 118 -5.26 -11.15 0.41
N ARG A 119 -4.38 -10.37 -0.23
CA ARG A 119 -4.60 -9.85 -1.60
C ARG A 119 -4.87 -10.97 -2.62
N LYS A 120 -4.23 -12.14 -2.48
CA LYS A 120 -4.48 -13.32 -3.34
C LYS A 120 -5.89 -13.89 -3.15
N LYS A 121 -6.45 -13.77 -1.94
CA LYS A 121 -7.83 -14.17 -1.59
C LYS A 121 -8.73 -12.94 -1.49
N ARG A 122 -8.96 -12.27 -2.64
CA ARG A 122 -9.64 -10.97 -2.73
C ARG A 122 -10.97 -10.89 -1.96
N VAL A 123 -11.79 -11.94 -2.01
CA VAL A 123 -13.08 -11.98 -1.28
C VAL A 123 -12.86 -11.95 0.23
N LEU A 124 -11.90 -12.72 0.75
CA LEU A 124 -11.60 -12.77 2.18
C LEU A 124 -10.99 -11.45 2.67
N SER A 125 -10.11 -10.83 1.87
CA SER A 125 -9.57 -9.50 2.17
C SER A 125 -10.68 -8.45 2.28
N ILE A 126 -11.60 -8.41 1.30
CA ILE A 126 -12.73 -7.45 1.35
C ILE A 126 -13.62 -7.73 2.55
N LEU A 127 -13.98 -8.99 2.81
CA LEU A 127 -14.82 -9.35 3.95
C LEU A 127 -14.18 -8.92 5.28
N LEU A 128 -12.88 -9.14 5.43
CA LEU A 128 -12.16 -8.77 6.64
C LEU A 128 -12.07 -7.25 6.81
N ALA A 129 -11.81 -6.51 5.72
CA ALA A 129 -11.77 -5.05 5.75
C ALA A 129 -13.15 -4.42 6.05
N MET A 130 -14.24 -5.01 5.58
CA MET A 130 -15.61 -4.53 5.88
C MET A 130 -16.06 -4.94 7.29
N ALA A 131 -15.54 -6.04 7.83
CA ALA A 131 -15.91 -6.49 9.18
C ALA A 131 -15.11 -5.75 10.27
N ALA A 132 -13.87 -5.35 9.99
CA ALA A 132 -12.96 -4.83 11.00
C ALA A 132 -13.44 -3.53 11.68
N PRO A 133 -13.91 -2.49 10.95
CA PRO A 133 -14.36 -1.25 11.59
C PRO A 133 -15.61 -1.41 12.47
N PRO A 134 -16.68 -2.13 12.06
CA PRO A 134 -17.80 -2.43 12.95
C PRO A 134 -17.40 -3.23 14.20
N LEU A 135 -16.52 -4.23 14.05
CA LEU A 135 -16.02 -5.01 15.19
C LEU A 135 -15.18 -4.14 16.14
N PHE A 136 -14.35 -3.24 15.60
CA PHE A 136 -13.59 -2.28 16.38
C PHE A 136 -14.50 -1.36 17.21
N LEU A 137 -15.53 -0.79 16.58
CA LEU A 137 -16.50 0.07 17.26
C LEU A 137 -17.27 -0.68 18.35
N LEU A 138 -17.62 -1.94 18.09
CA LEU A 138 -18.24 -2.81 19.10
C LEU A 138 -17.29 -3.05 20.29
N GLY A 139 -16.01 -3.33 20.01
CA GLY A 139 -14.97 -3.47 21.02
C GLY A 139 -14.84 -2.22 21.90
N LEU A 140 -14.84 -1.03 21.29
CA LEU A 140 -14.85 0.23 22.02
C LEU A 140 -16.13 0.42 22.84
N GLY A 141 -17.28 -0.01 22.34
CA GLY A 141 -18.54 -0.04 23.09
C GLY A 141 -18.40 -0.82 24.39
N PHE A 142 -17.84 -2.03 24.34
CA PHE A 142 -17.56 -2.83 25.53
C PHE A 142 -16.53 -2.17 26.46
N ALA A 143 -15.45 -1.62 25.92
CA ALA A 143 -14.42 -0.93 26.71
C ALA A 143 -14.97 0.31 27.43
N SER A 144 -15.91 1.03 26.81
CA SER A 144 -16.57 2.22 27.37
C SER A 144 -17.65 1.91 28.41
N GLY A 145 -18.01 0.63 28.60
CA GLY A 145 -19.09 0.21 29.51
C GLY A 145 -20.50 0.38 28.96
N SER A 146 -20.65 0.85 27.71
CA SER A 146 -21.94 1.09 27.05
C SER A 146 -21.86 0.73 25.58
N THR A 147 -22.61 -0.29 25.16
CA THR A 147 -22.69 -0.69 23.74
C THR A 147 -23.77 0.06 22.97
N ARG A 148 -24.61 0.86 23.66
CA ARG A 148 -25.76 1.54 23.06
C ARG A 148 -25.35 2.53 21.96
N TRP A 149 -24.30 3.33 22.21
CA TRP A 149 -23.80 4.28 21.22
C TRP A 149 -23.09 3.56 20.06
N ALA A 150 -22.40 2.45 20.35
CA ALA A 150 -21.72 1.67 19.32
C ALA A 150 -22.74 1.03 18.35
N LEU A 151 -23.74 0.31 18.87
CA LEU A 151 -24.75 -0.38 18.07
C LEU A 151 -25.78 0.56 17.46
N GLY A 152 -26.20 1.59 18.20
CA GLY A 152 -27.28 2.49 17.78
C GLY A 152 -26.85 3.64 16.89
N LEU A 153 -25.56 3.97 16.84
CA LEU A 153 -25.05 5.14 16.11
C LEU A 153 -23.79 4.81 15.29
N ALA A 154 -22.72 4.36 15.95
CA ALA A 154 -21.42 4.26 15.30
C ALA A 154 -21.37 3.15 14.23
N ILE A 155 -21.87 1.96 14.52
CA ILE A 155 -21.90 0.82 13.60
C ILE A 155 -22.77 1.12 12.36
N PRO A 156 -24.02 1.62 12.49
CA PRO A 156 -24.81 2.03 11.33
C PRO A 156 -24.09 3.04 10.43
N ILE A 157 -23.41 4.04 11.02
CA ILE A 157 -22.63 5.02 10.26
C ILE A 157 -21.43 4.37 9.56
N ALA A 158 -20.70 3.47 10.23
CA ALA A 158 -19.57 2.75 9.64
C ALA A 158 -20.01 1.90 8.44
N VAL A 159 -21.08 1.12 8.60
CA VAL A 159 -21.65 0.28 7.53
C VAL A 159 -22.13 1.16 6.36
N LEU A 160 -22.73 2.31 6.64
CA LEU A 160 -23.09 3.27 5.59
C LEU A 160 -21.86 3.78 4.83
N ALA A 161 -20.81 4.20 5.54
CA ALA A 161 -19.58 4.70 4.92
C ALA A 161 -18.90 3.63 4.06
N GLU A 162 -18.82 2.40 4.56
CA GLU A 162 -18.25 1.26 3.85
C GLU A 162 -19.08 0.90 2.61
N SER A 163 -20.41 0.83 2.74
CA SER A 163 -21.30 0.51 1.62
C SER A 163 -21.23 1.57 0.51
N LEU A 164 -21.18 2.86 0.86
CA LEU A 164 -21.01 3.95 -0.11
C LEU A 164 -19.62 3.92 -0.77
N THR A 165 -18.57 3.59 -0.02
CA THR A 165 -17.22 3.42 -0.55
C THR A 165 -17.19 2.26 -1.55
N GLY A 166 -17.75 1.11 -1.17
CA GLY A 166 -17.86 -0.07 -2.03
C GLY A 166 -18.68 0.21 -3.31
N ALA A 167 -19.82 0.89 -3.17
CA ALA A 167 -20.64 1.31 -4.30
C ALA A 167 -19.89 2.26 -5.25
N THR A 168 -19.10 3.19 -4.70
CA THR A 168 -18.29 4.12 -5.48
C THR A 168 -17.19 3.39 -6.25
N VAL A 169 -16.46 2.48 -5.59
CA VAL A 169 -15.43 1.65 -6.24
C VAL A 169 -16.04 0.78 -7.33
N LEU A 170 -17.21 0.19 -7.09
CA LEU A 170 -17.93 -0.61 -8.09
C LEU A 170 -18.36 0.26 -9.28
N ALA A 171 -18.94 1.44 -9.04
CA ALA A 171 -19.33 2.38 -10.09
C ALA A 171 -18.13 2.81 -10.96
N ILE A 172 -16.98 3.06 -10.34
CA ILE A 172 -15.72 3.37 -11.05
C ILE A 172 -15.24 2.16 -11.87
N GLY A 173 -15.39 0.94 -11.34
CA GLY A 173 -15.04 -0.31 -12.03
C GLY A 173 -15.92 -0.60 -13.24
N LEU A 174 -17.21 -0.27 -13.17
CA LEU A 174 -18.19 -0.45 -14.25
C LEU A 174 -18.14 0.68 -15.30
N SER A 175 -17.59 1.84 -14.95
CA SER A 175 -17.49 2.97 -15.87
C SER A 175 -16.49 2.69 -17.00
N LYS A 176 -16.99 2.70 -18.25
CA LYS A 176 -16.18 2.47 -19.46
C LYS A 176 -15.11 3.54 -19.68
N HIS A 177 -15.39 4.79 -19.29
CA HIS A 177 -14.46 5.90 -19.40
C HIS A 177 -14.15 6.44 -18.00
N LYS A 178 -12.86 6.45 -17.66
CA LYS A 178 -12.34 6.98 -16.40
C LYS A 178 -11.87 8.41 -16.63
N GLY A 179 -12.25 9.32 -15.75
CA GLY A 179 -11.98 10.74 -15.88
C GLY A 179 -12.84 11.53 -14.90
N LEU A 180 -13.45 12.61 -15.37
CA LEU A 180 -14.21 13.53 -14.51
C LEU A 180 -15.42 12.90 -13.79
N ASN A 181 -15.98 11.83 -14.35
CA ASN A 181 -17.08 11.06 -13.76
C ASN A 181 -16.70 10.41 -12.41
N ILE A 182 -15.41 10.14 -12.17
CA ILE A 182 -14.94 9.62 -10.88
C ILE A 182 -15.17 10.65 -9.77
N LEU A 183 -14.85 11.92 -10.04
CA LEU A 183 -15.04 12.99 -9.08
C LEU A 183 -16.53 13.16 -8.76
N SER A 184 -17.40 13.07 -9.77
CA SER A 184 -18.85 13.09 -9.54
C SER A 184 -19.34 12.00 -8.60
N TYR A 185 -18.89 10.75 -8.78
CA TYR A 185 -19.28 9.65 -7.91
C TYR A 185 -18.86 9.88 -6.46
N VAL A 186 -17.64 10.40 -6.26
CA VAL A 186 -17.14 10.74 -4.92
C VAL A 186 -17.99 11.85 -4.29
N LEU A 187 -18.30 12.92 -5.03
CA LEU A 187 -19.13 14.02 -4.51
C LEU A 187 -20.55 13.57 -4.13
N ILE A 188 -21.16 12.69 -4.95
CA ILE A 188 -22.47 12.10 -4.64
C ILE A 188 -22.37 11.23 -3.38
N ALA A 189 -21.33 10.39 -3.28
CA ALA A 189 -21.12 9.54 -2.10
C ALA A 189 -20.91 10.37 -0.83
N CYS A 190 -20.13 11.45 -0.89
CA CYS A 190 -19.96 12.38 0.24
C CYS A 190 -21.28 13.02 0.65
N SER A 191 -22.10 13.48 -0.30
CA SER A 191 -23.42 14.05 -0.01
C SER A 191 -24.34 13.03 0.67
N LEU A 192 -24.39 11.79 0.16
CA LEU A 192 -25.21 10.73 0.75
C LEU A 192 -24.72 10.35 2.16
N LEU A 193 -23.40 10.32 2.35
CA LEU A 193 -22.79 10.05 3.65
C LEU A 193 -23.18 11.13 4.67
N CYS A 194 -23.13 12.41 4.31
CA CYS A 194 -23.55 13.50 5.20
C CYS A 194 -25.02 13.37 5.61
N ILE A 195 -25.91 13.09 4.64
CA ILE A 195 -27.35 12.89 4.91
C ILE A 195 -27.55 11.71 5.87
N GLY A 196 -26.90 10.57 5.61
CA GLY A 196 -27.04 9.41 6.47
C GLY A 196 -26.45 9.61 7.86
N ILE A 197 -25.30 10.29 7.98
CA ILE A 197 -24.71 10.66 9.28
C ILE A 197 -25.69 11.50 10.09
N GLU A 198 -26.24 12.57 9.50
CA GLU A 198 -27.21 13.43 10.20
C GLU A 198 -28.47 12.65 10.59
N ALA A 199 -29.00 11.82 9.68
CA ALA A 199 -30.17 10.99 9.96
C ALA A 199 -29.94 10.00 11.12
N PHE A 200 -28.78 9.33 11.17
CA PHE A 200 -28.45 8.41 12.27
C PHE A 200 -28.23 9.16 13.59
N ILE A 201 -27.57 10.32 13.56
CA ILE A 201 -27.40 11.17 14.74
C ILE A 201 -28.76 11.61 15.29
N ASP A 202 -29.64 12.10 14.43
CA ASP A 202 -30.97 12.57 14.81
C ASP A 202 -31.86 11.46 15.34
N LEU A 203 -31.85 10.29 14.68
CA LEU A 203 -32.59 9.13 15.14
C LEU A 203 -32.09 8.66 16.51
N PHE A 204 -30.77 8.66 16.73
CA PHE A 204 -30.17 8.25 18.00
C PHE A 204 -30.42 9.25 19.13
N ALA A 205 -30.32 10.56 18.85
CA ALA A 205 -30.42 11.62 19.86
C ALA A 205 -31.86 12.06 20.15
N ARG A 206 -32.72 12.12 19.12
CA ARG A 206 -34.06 12.72 19.17
C ARG A 206 -35.18 11.75 18.82
N GLY A 207 -34.88 10.59 18.23
CA GLY A 207 -35.88 9.60 17.80
C GLY A 207 -36.68 10.01 16.56
N ARG A 208 -36.34 11.13 15.92
CA ARG A 208 -36.98 11.68 14.71
C ARG A 208 -35.91 12.27 13.81
N ILE A 209 -36.10 12.18 12.49
CA ILE A 209 -35.13 12.66 11.50
C ILE A 209 -35.47 14.12 11.14
N GLU A 210 -34.57 15.06 11.42
CA GLU A 210 -34.75 16.49 11.14
C GLU A 210 -33.50 17.05 10.45
N LEU A 211 -33.38 16.79 9.15
CA LEU A 211 -32.20 17.17 8.36
C LEU A 211 -32.03 18.70 8.29
N GLY A 212 -30.83 19.17 8.63
CA GLY A 212 -30.42 20.57 8.58
C GLY A 212 -29.15 20.76 7.76
N TRP A 213 -27.99 20.47 8.34
CA TRP A 213 -26.70 20.80 7.72
C TRP A 213 -26.38 19.88 6.52
N SER A 214 -26.86 18.64 6.52
CA SER A 214 -26.65 17.73 5.40
C SER A 214 -27.37 18.20 4.13
N VAL A 215 -28.55 18.84 4.26
CA VAL A 215 -29.30 19.40 3.12
C VAL A 215 -28.49 20.49 2.43
N ILE A 216 -27.86 21.38 3.22
CA ILE A 216 -26.98 22.44 2.69
C ILE A 216 -25.81 21.83 1.93
N THR A 217 -25.17 20.78 2.49
CA THR A 217 -24.08 20.08 1.79
C THR A 217 -24.55 19.41 0.51
N ALA A 218 -25.75 18.83 0.49
CA ALA A 218 -26.31 18.20 -0.69
C ALA A 218 -26.61 19.21 -1.81
N ILE A 219 -27.20 20.36 -1.46
CA ILE A 219 -27.45 21.44 -2.42
C ILE A 219 -26.14 21.99 -3.00
N ALA A 220 -25.04 21.99 -2.25
CA ALA A 220 -23.74 22.41 -2.78
C ALA A 220 -23.10 21.34 -3.67
N LEU A 221 -23.10 20.07 -3.26
CA LEU A 221 -22.33 19.01 -3.92
C LEU A 221 -23.05 18.39 -5.12
N VAL A 222 -24.38 18.21 -5.04
CA VAL A 222 -25.15 17.51 -6.08
C VAL A 222 -25.14 18.25 -7.42
N PRO A 223 -25.34 19.58 -7.49
CA PRO A 223 -25.27 20.31 -8.77
C PRO A 223 -23.88 20.26 -9.40
N ILE A 224 -22.82 20.35 -8.58
CA ILE A 224 -21.44 20.21 -9.06
C ILE A 224 -21.23 18.81 -9.63
N ALA A 225 -21.63 17.77 -8.90
CA ALA A 225 -21.51 16.39 -9.37
C ALA A 225 -22.27 16.18 -10.69
N ALA A 226 -23.49 16.70 -10.80
CA ALA A 226 -24.32 16.63 -12.01
C ALA A 226 -23.66 17.34 -13.20
N PHE A 227 -23.09 18.53 -12.98
CA PHE A 227 -22.35 19.26 -14.00
C PHE A 227 -21.12 18.49 -14.49
N LEU A 228 -20.36 17.87 -13.58
CA LEU A 228 -19.19 17.05 -13.91
C LEU A 228 -19.58 15.79 -14.71
N ILE A 229 -20.71 15.14 -14.38
CA ILE A 229 -21.26 14.03 -15.16
C ILE A 229 -21.63 14.51 -16.56
N TYR A 230 -22.37 15.62 -16.65
CA TYR A 230 -22.77 16.21 -17.92
C TYR A 230 -21.57 16.54 -18.81
N LEU A 231 -20.54 17.17 -18.24
CA LEU A 231 -19.32 17.50 -18.96
C LEU A 231 -18.61 16.24 -19.42
N HIS A 232 -18.51 15.21 -18.58
CA HIS A 232 -17.91 13.94 -18.95
C HIS A 232 -18.63 13.31 -20.15
N TYR A 233 -19.96 13.17 -20.11
CA TYR A 233 -20.71 12.55 -21.21
C TYR A 233 -20.73 13.40 -22.48
N ARG A 234 -20.78 14.74 -22.37
CA ARG A 234 -20.81 15.64 -23.53
C ARG A 234 -19.43 15.78 -24.20
N VAL A 235 -18.36 15.96 -23.42
CA VAL A 235 -17.01 16.23 -23.94
C VAL A 235 -16.28 14.94 -24.34
N ALA A 236 -16.46 13.83 -23.62
CA ALA A 236 -15.84 12.55 -23.99
C ALA A 236 -16.36 12.01 -25.34
N LYS A 237 -17.56 12.44 -25.76
CA LYS A 237 -18.15 12.05 -27.05
C LYS A 237 -17.61 12.87 -28.23
N THR A 238 -17.09 14.08 -27.98
CA THR A 238 -16.73 15.04 -29.04
C THR A 238 -15.22 15.26 -29.19
N THR A 239 -14.41 14.92 -28.20
CA THR A 239 -12.97 15.21 -28.24
C THR A 239 -12.12 14.01 -27.83
N ASN A 240 -11.22 13.61 -28.74
CA ASN A 240 -10.07 12.78 -28.42
C ASN A 240 -9.19 13.63 -27.48
N LEU A 241 -9.37 13.52 -26.17
CA LEU A 241 -8.71 14.33 -25.13
C LEU A 241 -7.19 14.43 -25.31
N ARG A 242 -6.58 13.46 -26.02
CA ARG A 242 -5.18 13.47 -26.46
C ARG A 242 -4.80 14.74 -27.24
N ARG A 243 -5.68 15.32 -28.06
CA ARG A 243 -5.39 16.57 -28.81
C ARG A 243 -5.39 17.82 -27.94
N LEU A 244 -6.16 17.84 -26.85
CA LEU A 244 -6.34 19.03 -26.03
C LEU A 244 -5.20 19.23 -25.03
N PHE A 245 -4.58 18.14 -24.57
CA PHE A 245 -3.37 18.21 -23.74
C PHE A 245 -2.10 18.60 -24.50
N HIS A 246 -2.05 18.40 -25.82
CA HIS A 246 -0.93 18.90 -26.64
C HIS A 246 -0.98 20.43 -26.87
N LEU A 247 -2.14 21.07 -26.72
CA LEU A 247 -2.30 22.52 -26.91
C LEU A 247 -1.86 23.36 -25.71
N PHE A 248 -1.75 22.77 -24.51
CA PHE A 248 -1.26 23.47 -23.31
C PHE A 248 0.28 23.40 -23.16
N CYS A 249 0.98 22.80 -24.13
CA CYS A 249 2.44 22.66 -24.13
C CYS A 249 3.10 23.32 -25.35
N ALA A 250 2.37 24.17 -26.08
CA ALA A 250 2.88 24.95 -27.22
C ALA A 250 2.82 26.45 -26.90
#